data_AF-A0A383BB32-F1
#
_entry.id   AF-A0A383BB32-F1
#
_cell.length_a   1.000
_cell.length_b   1.000
_cell.length_c   1.000
_cell.angle_alpha   90.00
_cell.angle_beta   90.00
_cell.angle_gamma   90.00
#
_symmetry.space_group_name_H-M   'P 1'
#
loop_
_entity.id
_entity.type
_entity.pdbx_description
1 polymer ?
#
loop_
_entity_poly.entity_id
_entity_poly.type
_entity_poly.pdbx_seq_one_letter_code
_entity_poly.pdbx_strand_id
1 'polypeptide(L)' 'MFYDVKILDPQGKINQIISGQELGKRYWKAFSITEANKTLNSNGNQRIPNRVKKRLDMEYVHFRDTSILA' A
#
# COMPACT_ATOMS: atom_id res chain seq x y z
N MET A 1 -13.27 12.23 -2.44
CA MET A 1 -14.68 11.86 -2.26
C MET A 1 -15.10 11.07 -3.50
N PHE A 2 -15.62 9.85 -3.33
CA PHE A 2 -16.08 9.05 -4.48
C PHE A 2 -17.56 9.34 -4.74
N TYR A 3 -17.92 9.54 -6.00
CA TYR A 3 -19.29 9.78 -6.43
C TYR A 3 -19.91 8.51 -6.98
N ASP A 4 -21.24 8.45 -6.99
CA ASP A 4 -21.97 7.34 -7.60
C ASP A 4 -21.76 7.35 -9.11
N VAL A 5 -21.42 6.20 -9.66
CA VAL A 5 -21.16 6.03 -11.10
C VAL A 5 -22.26 5.17 -11.70
N LYS A 6 -22.86 5.67 -12.78
CA LYS A 6 -23.84 4.94 -13.57
C LYS A 6 -23.15 4.37 -14.80
N ILE A 7 -23.26 3.06 -14.98
CA ILE A 7 -22.80 2.36 -16.17
C ILE A 7 -24.00 2.21 -17.08
N LEU A 8 -23.86 2.74 -18.29
CA LEU A 8 -24.89 2.67 -19.33
C LEU A 8 -24.55 1.54 -20.29
N ASP A 9 -25.59 0.88 -20.79
CA ASP A 9 -25.50 -0.02 -21.92
C ASP A 9 -25.32 0.74 -23.24
N PRO A 10 -24.90 0.06 -24.32
CA PRO A 10 -24.79 0.68 -25.64
C PRO A 10 -26.09 1.33 -26.15
N GLN A 11 -27.25 0.88 -25.65
CA GLN A 11 -28.56 1.48 -25.95
C GLN A 11 -28.92 2.68 -25.04
N GLY A 12 -28.00 3.15 -24.20
CA GLY A 12 -28.19 4.29 -23.29
C GLY A 12 -29.03 3.99 -22.04
N LYS A 13 -29.40 2.73 -21.80
CA LYS A 13 -30.10 2.30 -20.58
C LYS A 13 -29.13 2.15 -19.42
N ILE A 14 -29.57 2.49 -18.21
CA ILE A 14 -28.78 2.25 -17.00
C ILE A 14 -28.73 0.76 -16.74
N ASN A 15 -27.54 0.16 -16.86
CA ASN A 15 -27.31 -1.24 -16.55
C ASN A 15 -26.95 -1.43 -15.07
N GLN A 16 -26.08 -0.56 -14.55
CA GLN A 16 -25.61 -0.66 -13.17
C GLN A 16 -25.36 0.72 -12.56
N ILE A 17 -25.62 0.84 -11.26
CA ILE A 17 -25.24 1.99 -10.45
C ILE A 17 -24.28 1.49 -9.37
N ILE A 18 -23.05 2.00 -9.35
CA ILE A 18 -22.06 1.69 -8.34
C ILE A 18 -21.98 2.87 -7.39
N SER A 19 -22.24 2.63 -6.11
CA SER A 19 -22.16 3.69 -5.10
C SER A 19 -20.73 4.15 -4.86
N GLY A 20 -20.55 5.42 -4.51
CA GLY A 20 -19.24 5.98 -4.17
C GLY A 20 -18.57 5.24 -3.01
N GLN A 21 -19.35 4.75 -2.04
CA GLN A 21 -18.82 3.93 -0.94
C GLN A 21 -18.24 2.60 -1.43
N GLU A 22 -18.92 1.94 -2.37
CA GLU A 22 -18.48 0.68 -2.94
C GLU A 22 -17.24 0.86 -3.83
N LEU A 23 -17.21 1.93 -4.63
CA LEU A 23 -16.02 2.36 -5.36
C LEU A 23 -14.84 2.58 -4.42
N GLY A 24 -15.04 3.30 -3.31
CA GLY A 24 -14.00 3.51 -2.31
C GLY A 24 -13.44 2.19 -1.76
N LYS A 25 -14.31 1.25 -1.37
CA LYS A 25 -13.87 -0.08 -0.90
C LYS A 25 -13.06 -0.83 -1.96
N ARG A 26 -13.49 -0.81 -3.23
CA ARG A 26 -12.79 -1.47 -4.35
C ARG A 26 -11.42 -0.86 -4.59
N TYR A 27 -11.32 0.47 -4.63
CA TYR A 27 -10.06 1.18 -4.84
C TYR A 27 -9.08 0.97 -3.69
N TRP A 28 -9.53 1.09 -2.44
CA TRP A 28 -8.68 0.85 -1.28
C TRP A 28 -8.20 -0.60 -1.21
N LYS A 29 -9.06 -1.58 -1.54
CA LYS A 29 -8.65 -2.98 -1.62
C LYS A 29 -7.58 -3.20 -2.70
N ALA A 30 -7.77 -2.63 -3.89
CA ALA A 30 -6.78 -2.71 -4.97
C ALA A 30 -5.46 -2.04 -4.58
N PHE A 31 -5.52 -0.89 -3.90
CA PHE A 31 -4.36 -0.21 -3.34
C PHE A 31 -3.64 -1.09 -2.33
N SER A 32 -4.33 -1.61 -1.30
CA SER A 32 -3.72 -2.46 -0.26
C SER A 32 -3.08 -3.73 -0.83
N ILE A 33 -3.69 -4.38 -1.83
CA ILE A 33 -3.10 -5.54 -2.51
C ILE A 33 -1.84 -5.12 -3.27
N THR A 34 -1.90 -3.99 -3.99
CA THR A 34 -0.74 -3.49 -4.76
C THR A 34 0.39 -3.07 -3.84
N GLU A 35 0.06 -2.43 -2.72
CA GLU A 35 1.00 -2.03 -1.68
C GLU A 35 1.64 -3.26 -1.06
N ALA A 36 0.84 -4.23 -0.59
CA ALA A 36 1.33 -5.50 -0.06
C ALA A 36 2.24 -6.24 -1.06
N ASN A 37 1.89 -6.26 -2.34
CA ASN A 37 2.75 -6.85 -3.36
C ASN A 37 4.05 -6.06 -3.56
N LYS A 38 4.05 -4.74 -3.41
CA LYS A 38 5.26 -3.91 -3.47
C LYS A 38 6.12 -4.05 -2.22
N THR A 39 5.53 -4.20 -1.02
CA THR A 39 6.27 -4.41 0.23
C THR A 39 6.75 -5.85 0.41
N LEU A 40 5.99 -6.84 -0.06
CA LEU A 40 6.41 -8.25 -0.05
C LEU A 40 7.46 -8.54 -1.14
N ASN A 41 7.40 -7.86 -2.29
CA ASN A 41 8.46 -7.92 -3.32
C ASN A 41 9.58 -6.90 -3.09
N SER A 42 9.44 -5.96 -2.15
CA SER A 42 10.60 -5.23 -1.63
C SER A 42 11.36 -6.21 -0.76
N ASN A 43 12.19 -7.02 -1.43
CA ASN A 43 13.15 -7.89 -0.81
C ASN A 43 13.81 -7.14 0.36
N GLY A 44 13.43 -7.49 1.60
CA GLY A 44 14.26 -7.26 2.78
C GLY A 44 15.65 -7.92 2.67
N ASN A 45 15.91 -8.61 1.56
CA ASN A 45 17.17 -9.17 1.12
C ASN A 45 17.84 -8.41 -0.04
N GLN A 46 17.50 -7.15 -0.29
CA GLN A 46 18.44 -6.33 -1.05
C GLN A 46 19.69 -6.23 -0.17
N ARG A 47 20.72 -7.02 -0.50
CA ARG A 47 22.02 -7.03 0.20
C ARG A 47 22.53 -5.60 0.21
N ILE A 48 22.22 -4.86 1.26
CA ILE A 48 22.79 -3.54 1.49
C ILE A 48 24.30 -3.79 1.49
N PRO A 49 25.08 -3.14 0.61
CA PRO A 49 26.51 -3.31 0.62
C PRO A 49 27.04 -3.05 2.03
N ASN A 50 27.91 -3.93 2.53
CA ASN A 50 28.38 -3.88 3.92
C ASN A 50 28.88 -2.49 4.35
N ARG A 51 29.40 -1.69 3.42
CA ARG A 51 29.83 -0.30 3.67
C ARG A 51 28.66 0.62 4.04
N VAL A 52 27.53 0.51 3.35
CA VAL A 52 26.34 1.32 3.61
C VAL A 52 25.72 0.91 4.94
N LYS A 53 25.62 -0.40 5.19
CA LYS A 53 25.15 -0.92 6.48
C LYS A 53 26.02 -0.43 7.64
N LYS A 54 27.34 -0.58 7.56
CA LYS A 54 28.26 -0.08 8.61
C LYS A 54 28.14 1.42 8.86
N ARG A 55 27.92 2.23 7.82
CA ARG A 55 27.73 3.68 7.99
C ARG A 55 26.44 3.98 8.75
N LEU A 56 25.33 3.36 8.34
CA LEU A 56 24.04 3.53 8.99
C LEU A 56 24.07 3.01 10.44
N ASP A 57 24.68 1.85 10.67
CA ASP A 57 24.84 1.29 12.01
C ASP A 57 25.65 2.22 12.94
N MET A 58 26.65 2.95 12.42
CA MET A 58 27.39 3.97 13.16
C MET A 58 26.61 5.28 13.35
N GLU A 59 25.78 5.66 12.37
CA GLU A 59 25.01 6.90 12.38
C GLU A 59 23.77 6.79 13.30
N TYR A 60 23.21 5.59 13.44
CA TYR A 60 21.98 5.32 14.19
C TYR A 60 22.19 4.38 15.40
N VAL A 61 23.38 4.33 15.99
CA VAL A 61 23.75 3.48 17.16
C VAL A 61 22.73 3.56 18.31
N HIS A 62 22.03 4.69 18.45
CA HIS A 62 21.12 4.97 19.57
C HIS A 62 19.67 4.50 19.38
N PHE A 63 19.29 3.98 18.22
CA PHE A 63 17.98 3.35 18.02
C PHE A 63 18.01 1.86 18.39
N ARG A 64 18.37 1.55 19.64
CA ARG A 64 17.96 0.28 20.24
C ARG A 64 16.60 0.52 20.88
N ASP A 65 15.57 -0.06 20.28
CA ASP A 65 14.22 -0.12 20.83
C ASP A 65 14.25 -0.57 22.30
N THR A 66 13.97 0.35 23.21
CA THR A 66 13.67 0.05 24.62
C THR A 66 12.23 -0.43 24.82
N SER A 67 11.50 -0.73 23.75
CA SER A 67 10.08 -1.10 23.79
C SER A 67 9.81 -2.57 24.14
N ILE A 68 10.85 -3.38 24.39
CA ILE A 68 10.71 -4.77 24.91
C ILE A 68 11.20 -4.81 26.37
N LEU A 69 10.61 -3.98 27.23
CA LEU A 69 10.58 -4.18 28.68
C LEU A 69 9.26 -3.59 29.17
N ALA A 70 8.18 -4.34 28.96
CA ALA A 70 6.88 -4.19 29.62
C ALA A 70 6.47 -5.56 30.17
#